data_AF-A0A519V1K6-F1
#
_entry.id   AF-A0A519V1K6-F1
#
_cell.length_a   1.000
_cell.length_b   1.000
_cell.length_c   1.000
_cell.angle_alpha   90.00
_cell.angle_beta   90.00
_cell.angle_gamma   90.00
#
_symmetry.space_group_name_H-M   'P 1'
#
loop_
_entity.id
_entity.type
_entity.pdbx_description
1 polymer ?
#
loop_
_entity_poly.entity_id
_entity_poly.type
_entity_poly.pdbx_seq_one_letter_code
_entity_poly.pdbx_strand_id
1 'polypeptide(L)'
;IPPDPLLALLPRHDVATAVFVFMYGAVVLSVGWQLRHPWLLLRGLWAYLLLLVLRMAAIWLVPLLPPADLLPMPDPFTALFMHEAPGGAVTHDLFFSGHTATVALLALAVRGRWWHGVLAALAVAVGLLVLVQRVHYSYDVLAAPFFAWLAYWAMGRLVPKEQA
;
A
#
# COMPACT_ATOMS: atom_id res chain seq x y z
N ILE A 1 -15.74 -17.01 1.74
CA ILE A 1 -15.39 -15.58 1.53
C ILE A 1 -16.60 -14.90 0.92
N PRO A 2 -17.03 -13.72 1.40
CA PRO A 2 -18.16 -13.01 0.82
C PRO A 2 -17.91 -12.72 -0.67
N PRO A 3 -18.94 -12.77 -1.52
CA PRO A 3 -18.79 -12.43 -2.94
C PRO A 3 -18.33 -10.98 -3.09
N ASP A 4 -17.41 -10.75 -4.03
CA ASP A 4 -16.91 -9.41 -4.38
C ASP A 4 -17.46 -8.99 -5.75
N PRO A 5 -18.66 -8.37 -5.79
CA PRO A 5 -19.29 -7.99 -7.05
C PRO A 5 -18.50 -6.88 -7.76
N LEU A 6 -17.78 -6.04 -7.03
CA LEU A 6 -16.99 -4.96 -7.61
C LEU A 6 -15.79 -5.52 -8.37
N LEU A 7 -15.12 -6.52 -7.81
CA LEU A 7 -14.05 -7.23 -8.50
C LEU A 7 -14.58 -7.91 -9.76
N ALA A 8 -15.73 -8.58 -9.70
CA ALA A 8 -16.33 -9.27 -10.86
C ALA A 8 -16.63 -8.34 -12.05
N LEU A 9 -16.90 -7.05 -11.81
CA LEU A 9 -17.16 -6.06 -12.85
C LEU A 9 -15.87 -5.51 -13.52
N LEU A 10 -14.73 -5.61 -12.84
CA LEU A 10 -13.47 -5.09 -13.34
C LEU A 10 -12.80 -6.05 -14.32
N PRO A 11 -12.10 -5.54 -15.36
CA PRO A 11 -11.37 -6.36 -16.29
C PRO A 11 -10.19 -7.05 -15.58
N ARG A 12 -9.83 -8.25 -16.05
CA ARG A 12 -8.68 -9.02 -15.59
C ARG A 12 -7.54 -8.89 -16.59
N HIS A 13 -6.49 -8.15 -16.24
CA HIS A 13 -5.31 -7.96 -17.08
C HIS A 13 -4.04 -7.93 -16.23
N ASP A 14 -2.94 -8.43 -16.79
CA ASP A 14 -1.64 -8.28 -16.16
C ASP A 14 -1.13 -6.83 -16.34
N VAL A 15 -1.20 -6.08 -15.25
CA VAL A 15 -0.80 -4.69 -15.08
C VAL A 15 0.26 -4.56 -13.97
N ALA A 16 0.92 -5.65 -13.57
CA ALA A 16 1.92 -5.69 -12.49
C ALA A 16 2.98 -4.58 -12.61
N THR A 17 3.55 -4.42 -13.82
CA THR A 17 4.53 -3.38 -14.10
C THR A 17 4.00 -1.99 -13.81
N ALA A 18 2.74 -1.69 -14.16
CA ALA A 18 2.13 -0.40 -13.89
C ALA A 18 1.92 -0.17 -12.39
N VAL A 19 1.52 -1.21 -11.63
CA VAL A 19 1.40 -1.14 -10.17
C VAL A 19 2.73 -0.73 -9.55
N PHE A 20 3.81 -1.43 -9.90
CA PHE A 20 5.14 -1.16 -9.33
C PHE A 20 5.70 0.19 -9.76
N VAL A 21 5.53 0.60 -11.03
CA VAL A 21 5.97 1.93 -11.50
C VAL A 21 5.29 3.04 -10.70
N PHE A 22 3.96 2.96 -10.50
CA PHE A 22 3.25 3.99 -9.74
C PHE A 22 3.55 3.92 -8.24
N MET A 23 3.66 2.73 -7.66
CA MET A 23 4.00 2.58 -6.24
C MET A 23 5.41 3.09 -5.95
N TYR A 24 6.42 2.62 -6.68
CA TYR A 24 7.80 3.06 -6.49
C TYR A 24 7.99 4.53 -6.86
N GLY A 25 7.30 5.02 -7.89
CA GLY A 25 7.23 6.43 -8.20
C GLY A 25 6.70 7.26 -7.02
N ALA A 26 5.61 6.82 -6.38
CA ALA A 26 5.07 7.49 -5.20
C ALA A 26 6.05 7.48 -4.01
N VAL A 27 6.76 6.37 -3.79
CA VAL A 27 7.82 6.27 -2.76
C VAL A 27 8.92 7.30 -3.03
N VAL A 28 9.48 7.32 -4.24
CA VAL A 28 10.57 8.24 -4.60
C VAL A 28 10.13 9.70 -4.46
N LEU A 29 8.95 10.05 -4.97
CA LEU A 29 8.40 11.41 -4.87
C LEU A 29 8.18 11.84 -3.42
N SER A 30 7.52 11.00 -2.63
CA SER A 30 7.18 11.31 -1.24
C SER A 30 8.43 11.36 -0.36
N VAL A 31 9.31 10.36 -0.43
CA VAL A 31 10.56 10.33 0.35
C VAL A 31 11.46 11.49 -0.06
N GLY A 32 11.64 11.73 -1.37
CA GLY A 32 12.43 12.86 -1.87
C GLY A 32 11.94 14.22 -1.36
N TRP A 33 10.62 14.40 -1.24
CA TRP A 33 10.03 15.58 -0.61
C TRP A 33 10.29 15.61 0.91
N GLN A 34 10.09 14.49 1.60
CA GLN A 34 10.24 14.37 3.06
C GLN A 34 11.68 14.54 3.54
N LEU A 35 12.70 14.32 2.70
CA LEU A 35 14.10 14.57 3.05
C LEU A 35 14.37 16.03 3.44
N ARG A 36 13.54 16.99 2.99
CA ARG A 36 13.60 18.41 3.41
C ARG A 36 12.88 18.68 4.72
N HIS A 37 12.17 17.69 5.26
CA HIS A 37 11.31 17.79 6.44
C HIS A 37 11.54 16.57 7.36
N PRO A 38 12.70 16.49 8.05
CA PRO A 38 13.17 15.29 8.75
C PRO A 38 12.17 14.76 9.79
N TRP A 39 11.43 15.64 10.47
CA TRP A 39 10.39 15.25 11.42
C TRP A 39 9.19 14.55 10.77
N LEU A 40 8.80 14.98 9.56
CA LEU A 40 7.74 14.31 8.81
C LEU A 40 8.21 12.96 8.29
N LEU A 41 9.47 12.87 7.85
CA LEU A 41 10.08 11.61 7.45
C LEU A 41 10.08 10.60 8.60
N LEU A 42 10.54 11.03 9.78
CA LEU A 42 10.58 10.16 10.96
C LEU A 42 9.18 9.71 11.39
N ARG A 43 8.20 10.63 11.41
CA ARG A 43 6.80 10.28 11.68
C ARG A 43 6.25 9.30 10.62
N GLY A 44 6.57 9.52 9.34
CA GLY A 44 6.18 8.66 8.23
C GLY A 44 6.75 7.25 8.38
N LEU A 45 8.03 7.14 8.76
CA LEU A 45 8.69 5.86 9.02
C LEU A 45 8.04 5.11 10.19
N TRP A 46 7.80 5.78 11.32
CA TRP A 46 7.10 5.18 12.45
C TRP A 46 5.67 4.76 12.09
N ALA A 47 4.97 5.57 11.31
CA ALA A 47 3.63 5.24 10.84
C ALA A 47 3.67 4.02 9.91
N TYR A 48 4.67 3.90 9.05
CA TYR A 48 4.85 2.74 8.19
C TYR A 48 5.17 1.47 8.99
N LEU A 49 6.01 1.55 10.02
CA LEU A 49 6.27 0.43 10.92
C LEU A 49 4.99 -0.03 11.63
N LEU A 50 4.20 0.90 12.17
CA LEU A 50 2.91 0.57 12.76
C LEU A 50 1.95 -0.04 11.73
N LEU A 51 1.93 0.48 10.51
CA LEU A 51 1.11 -0.06 9.42
C LEU A 51 1.47 -1.52 9.11
N LEU A 52 2.77 -1.86 9.09
CA LEU A 52 3.23 -3.24 8.90
C LEU A 52 2.77 -4.14 10.05
N VAL A 53 2.87 -3.70 11.30
CA VAL A 53 2.36 -4.46 12.46
C VAL A 53 0.86 -4.68 12.37
N LEU A 54 0.09 -3.65 12.03
CA LEU A 54 -1.35 -3.74 11.82
C LEU A 54 -1.70 -4.73 10.71
N ARG A 55 -0.89 -4.75 9.63
CA ARG A 55 -1.06 -5.69 8.53
C ARG A 55 -0.78 -7.13 8.96
N MET A 56 0.31 -7.37 9.69
CA MET A 56 0.62 -8.71 10.23
C MET A 56 -0.50 -9.20 11.15
N ALA A 57 -1.04 -8.33 12.01
CA ALA A 57 -2.17 -8.65 12.86
C ALA A 57 -3.45 -8.91 12.06
N ALA A 58 -3.72 -8.14 11.01
CA ALA A 58 -4.89 -8.29 10.15
C ALA A 58 -4.86 -9.61 9.37
N ILE A 59 -3.73 -9.97 8.77
CA ILE A 59 -3.53 -11.25 8.06
C ILE A 59 -3.66 -12.42 9.04
N TRP A 60 -3.14 -12.29 10.27
CA TRP A 60 -3.26 -13.32 11.29
C TRP A 60 -4.71 -13.52 11.77
N LEU A 61 -5.44 -12.43 11.97
CA LEU A 61 -6.83 -12.47 12.45
C LEU A 61 -7.83 -12.86 11.35
N VAL A 62 -7.56 -12.45 10.11
CA VAL A 62 -8.41 -12.66 8.94
C VAL A 62 -7.58 -13.26 7.80
N PRO A 63 -7.19 -14.54 7.89
CA PRO A 63 -6.40 -15.20 6.85
C PRO A 63 -7.30 -15.48 5.64
N LEU A 64 -7.31 -14.55 4.68
CA LEU A 64 -8.08 -14.71 3.46
C LEU A 64 -7.38 -15.63 2.47
N LEU A 65 -8.19 -16.39 1.73
CA LEU A 65 -7.70 -17.16 0.59
C LEU A 65 -7.63 -16.25 -0.65
N PRO A 66 -6.62 -16.45 -1.51
CA PRO A 66 -6.50 -15.70 -2.76
C PRO A 66 -7.74 -15.84 -3.66
N PRO A 67 -8.06 -14.80 -4.44
CA PRO A 67 -9.05 -14.92 -5.51
C PRO A 67 -8.72 -16.12 -6.41
N ALA A 68 -9.75 -16.88 -6.81
CA ALA A 68 -9.55 -18.06 -7.65
C ALA A 68 -8.91 -17.74 -9.01
N ASP A 69 -9.04 -16.50 -9.47
CA ASP A 69 -8.49 -15.97 -10.72
C ASP A 69 -7.25 -15.07 -10.52
N LEU A 70 -6.56 -15.19 -9.37
CA LEU A 70 -5.36 -14.42 -9.03
C LEU A 70 -4.33 -14.48 -10.16
N LEU A 71 -3.83 -13.32 -10.57
CA LEU A 71 -2.67 -13.21 -11.44
C LEU A 71 -1.44 -12.99 -10.55
N PRO A 72 -0.44 -13.89 -10.58
CA PRO A 72 0.79 -13.72 -9.81
C PRO A 72 1.42 -12.36 -10.10
N MET A 73 1.83 -11.66 -9.05
CA MET A 73 2.49 -10.37 -9.14
C MET A 73 3.81 -10.44 -8.37
N PRO A 74 4.86 -11.08 -8.93
CA PRO A 74 6.16 -11.14 -8.29
C PRO A 74 6.73 -9.72 -8.19
N ASP A 75 7.18 -9.34 -7.00
CA ASP A 75 7.76 -8.03 -6.79
C ASP A 75 9.15 -7.94 -7.47
N PRO A 76 9.41 -6.95 -8.35
CA PRO A 76 10.67 -6.85 -9.06
C PRO A 76 11.89 -6.70 -8.14
N PHE A 77 11.71 -6.06 -6.98
CA PHE A 77 12.79 -5.83 -6.03
C PHE A 77 13.11 -7.13 -5.28
N THR A 78 12.13 -7.83 -4.73
CA THR A 78 12.37 -9.12 -4.06
C THR A 78 12.85 -10.18 -5.03
N ALA A 79 12.29 -10.24 -6.25
CA ALA A 79 12.75 -11.15 -7.29
C ALA A 79 14.24 -10.93 -7.64
N LEU A 80 14.69 -9.68 -7.67
CA LEU A 80 16.08 -9.34 -7.97
C LEU A 80 17.04 -9.54 -6.78
N PHE A 81 16.62 -9.15 -5.57
CA PHE A 81 17.51 -9.09 -4.41
C PHE A 81 17.43 -10.30 -3.48
N MET A 82 16.27 -10.97 -3.41
CA MET A 82 16.02 -12.10 -2.50
C MET A 82 16.09 -13.46 -3.19
N HIS A 83 16.42 -13.49 -4.49
CA HIS A 83 16.48 -14.72 -5.30
C HIS A 83 15.23 -15.59 -5.14
N GLU A 84 14.05 -14.96 -5.16
CA GLU A 84 12.79 -15.71 -5.17
C GLU A 84 12.76 -16.67 -6.37
N ALA A 85 12.28 -17.89 -6.14
CA ALA A 85 12.17 -18.87 -7.21
C ALA A 85 11.30 -18.30 -8.35
N PRO A 86 11.57 -18.61 -9.63
CA PRO A 86 10.75 -18.15 -10.74
C PRO A 86 9.27 -18.53 -10.51
N GLY A 87 8.41 -17.51 -10.33
CA GLY A 87 6.98 -17.72 -10.00
C GLY A 87 6.62 -17.65 -8.51
N GLY A 88 7.58 -17.37 -7.62
CA GLY A 88 7.33 -17.04 -6.21
C GLY A 88 6.60 -15.70 -6.10
N ALA A 89 5.28 -15.75 -6.08
CA ALA A 89 4.46 -14.63 -5.69
C ALA A 89 3.87 -14.92 -4.31
N VAL A 90 3.97 -13.96 -3.40
CA VAL A 90 3.26 -14.03 -2.13
C VAL A 90 1.77 -13.90 -2.43
N THR A 91 0.98 -14.91 -2.04
CA THR A 91 -0.45 -15.04 -2.39
C THR A 91 -1.38 -15.06 -1.17
N HIS A 92 -0.82 -15.12 0.04
CA HIS A 92 -1.55 -15.24 1.30
C HIS A 92 -1.37 -14.00 2.20
N ASP A 93 -0.95 -12.88 1.62
CA ASP A 93 -0.75 -11.61 2.31
C ASP A 93 -1.96 -10.66 2.16
N LEU A 94 -3.14 -11.28 2.13
CA LEU A 94 -4.42 -10.65 1.86
C LEU A 94 -5.00 -10.05 3.13
N PHE A 95 -5.62 -8.88 2.97
CA PHE A 95 -6.18 -8.00 4.00
C PHE A 95 -5.17 -7.26 4.91
N PHE A 96 -5.08 -5.93 4.86
CA PHE A 96 -5.53 -5.00 3.82
C PHE A 96 -4.45 -4.86 2.73
N SER A 97 -4.77 -4.19 1.61
CA SER A 97 -3.83 -4.01 0.49
C SER A 97 -2.59 -3.20 0.91
N GLY A 98 -1.43 -3.84 0.96
CA GLY A 98 -0.15 -3.21 1.32
C GLY A 98 0.27 -2.13 0.31
N HIS A 99 0.10 -2.40 -0.98
CA HIS A 99 0.38 -1.47 -2.08
C HIS A 99 -0.41 -0.16 -1.91
N THR A 100 -1.72 -0.29 -1.78
CA THR A 100 -2.64 0.86 -1.64
C THR A 100 -2.37 1.61 -0.33
N ALA A 101 -2.22 0.91 0.78
CA ALA A 101 -2.03 1.53 2.08
C ALA A 101 -0.71 2.27 2.20
N THR A 102 0.36 1.74 1.60
CA THR A 102 1.66 2.41 1.56
C THR A 102 1.55 3.73 0.83
N VAL A 103 0.98 3.74 -0.38
CA VAL A 103 0.84 4.98 -1.16
C VAL A 103 -0.12 5.97 -0.47
N ALA A 104 -1.20 5.49 0.16
CA ALA A 104 -2.08 6.33 0.96
C ALA A 104 -1.36 6.95 2.16
N LEU A 105 -0.53 6.19 2.87
CA LEU A 105 0.29 6.70 3.98
C LEU A 105 1.29 7.75 3.49
N LEU A 106 1.94 7.53 2.35
CA LEU A 106 2.84 8.50 1.74
C LEU A 106 2.12 9.80 1.38
N ALA A 107 0.87 9.73 0.92
CA ALA A 107 0.04 10.92 0.68
C ALA A 107 -0.26 11.69 1.98
N LEU A 108 -0.47 11.00 3.10
CA LEU A 108 -0.67 11.61 4.42
C LEU A 108 0.63 12.19 5.01
N ALA A 109 1.78 11.63 4.67
CA ALA A 109 3.08 12.03 5.20
C ALA A 109 3.63 13.32 4.59
N VAL A 110 3.11 13.76 3.44
CA VAL A 110 3.51 15.02 2.80
C VAL A 110 2.63 16.21 3.20
N ARG A 111 3.14 17.43 3.00
CA ARG A 111 2.37 18.68 3.16
C ARG A 111 2.24 19.43 1.84
N GLY A 112 1.22 20.27 1.77
CA GLY A 112 0.87 21.05 0.58
C GLY A 112 -0.17 20.35 -0.28
N ARG A 113 -1.15 21.12 -0.75
CA ARG A 113 -2.33 20.62 -1.48
C ARG A 113 -1.95 19.89 -2.76
N TRP A 114 -0.90 20.35 -3.44
CA TRP A 114 -0.40 19.74 -4.67
C TRP A 114 0.18 18.34 -4.44
N TRP A 115 1.20 18.21 -3.58
CA TRP A 115 1.86 16.93 -3.30
C TRP A 115 0.90 15.89 -2.71
N HIS A 116 0.03 16.34 -1.80
CA HIS A 116 -1.01 15.48 -1.25
C HIS A 116 -1.98 15.00 -2.34
N GLY A 117 -2.44 15.90 -3.23
CA GLY A 117 -3.34 15.55 -4.33
C GLY A 117 -2.72 14.56 -5.31
N VAL A 118 -1.46 14.77 -5.71
CA VAL A 118 -0.73 13.86 -6.60
C VAL A 118 -0.60 12.47 -5.99
N LEU A 119 -0.16 12.36 -4.74
CA LEU A 119 0.02 11.06 -4.07
C LEU A 119 -1.32 10.38 -3.75
N ALA A 120 -2.36 11.14 -3.43
CA ALA A 120 -3.71 10.60 -3.26
C ALA A 120 -4.27 10.03 -4.58
N ALA A 121 -4.05 10.73 -5.70
CA ALA A 121 -4.41 10.23 -7.02
C ALA A 121 -3.64 8.94 -7.36
N LEU A 122 -2.34 8.88 -7.04
CA LEU A 122 -1.54 7.65 -7.19
C LEU A 122 -2.05 6.52 -6.30
N ALA A 123 -2.48 6.80 -5.06
CA ALA A 123 -3.06 5.78 -4.17
C ALA A 123 -4.33 5.18 -4.77
N VAL A 124 -5.21 6.02 -5.32
CA VAL A 124 -6.43 5.56 -6.03
C VAL A 124 -6.06 4.75 -7.27
N ALA A 125 -5.12 5.23 -8.09
CA ALA A 125 -4.67 4.52 -9.28
C ALA A 125 -4.08 3.14 -8.95
N VAL A 126 -3.20 3.05 -7.96
CA VAL A 126 -2.64 1.78 -7.47
C VAL A 126 -3.74 0.87 -6.95
N GLY A 127 -4.68 1.41 -6.16
CA GLY A 127 -5.85 0.66 -5.66
C GLY A 127 -6.70 0.06 -6.78
N LEU A 128 -6.94 0.80 -7.87
CA LEU A 128 -7.67 0.28 -9.02
C LEU A 128 -6.86 -0.78 -9.79
N LEU A 129 -5.56 -0.54 -10.00
CA LEU A 129 -4.70 -1.47 -10.73
C LEU A 129 -4.53 -2.80 -10.01
N VAL A 130 -4.43 -2.82 -8.67
CA VAL A 130 -4.34 -4.10 -7.93
C VAL A 130 -5.63 -4.94 -8.01
N LEU A 131 -6.79 -4.29 -8.21
CA LEU A 131 -8.06 -4.99 -8.47
C LEU A 131 -8.10 -5.56 -9.89
N VAL A 132 -7.58 -4.82 -10.88
CA VAL A 132 -7.43 -5.30 -12.27
C VAL A 132 -6.44 -6.47 -12.36
N GLN A 133 -5.36 -6.41 -11.57
CA GLN A 133 -4.39 -7.50 -11.41
C GLN A 133 -4.95 -8.72 -10.68
N ARG A 134 -6.12 -8.63 -10.02
CA ARG A 134 -6.71 -9.72 -9.22
C ARG A 134 -5.82 -10.21 -8.06
N VAL A 135 -4.99 -9.33 -7.48
CA VAL A 135 -4.14 -9.68 -6.33
C VAL A 135 -4.79 -9.35 -4.99
N HIS A 136 -5.83 -8.53 -4.99
CA HIS A 136 -6.56 -8.13 -3.79
C HIS A 136 -8.06 -8.08 -4.05
N TYR A 137 -8.84 -8.24 -2.99
CA TYR A 137 -10.27 -7.97 -3.04
C TYR A 137 -10.55 -6.46 -2.88
N SER A 138 -11.73 -6.02 -3.30
CA SER A 138 -12.18 -4.63 -3.18
C SER A 138 -12.19 -4.15 -1.74
N TYR A 139 -12.59 -5.00 -0.79
CA TYR A 139 -12.56 -4.67 0.63
C TYR A 139 -11.13 -4.52 1.20
N ASP A 140 -10.13 -5.22 0.64
CA ASP A 140 -8.71 -5.03 1.03
C ASP A 140 -8.23 -3.63 0.63
N VAL A 141 -8.65 -3.17 -0.56
CA VAL A 141 -8.28 -1.86 -1.12
C VAL A 141 -9.04 -0.74 -0.42
N LEU A 142 -10.32 -0.94 -0.08
CA LEU A 142 -11.10 0.06 0.65
C LEU A 142 -10.66 0.20 2.12
N ALA A 143 -10.21 -0.87 2.75
CA ALA A 143 -9.68 -0.82 4.11
C ALA A 143 -8.31 -0.13 4.20
N ALA A 144 -7.52 -0.18 3.13
CA ALA A 144 -6.14 0.32 3.12
C ALA A 144 -5.99 1.81 3.51
N PRO A 145 -6.75 2.77 2.95
CA PRO A 145 -6.69 4.18 3.38
C PRO A 145 -7.06 4.39 4.84
N PHE A 146 -8.00 3.60 5.37
CA PHE A 146 -8.39 3.68 6.78
C PHE A 146 -7.24 3.27 7.71
N PHE A 147 -6.58 2.15 7.44
CA PHE A 147 -5.43 1.71 8.24
C PHE A 147 -4.21 2.63 8.08
N ALA A 148 -3.98 3.15 6.87
CA ALA A 148 -2.95 4.17 6.63
C ALA A 148 -3.19 5.43 7.47
N TRP A 149 -4.43 5.93 7.48
CA TRP A 149 -4.83 7.06 8.32
C TRP A 149 -4.68 6.76 9.80
N LEU A 150 -5.15 5.60 10.26
CA LEU A 150 -5.06 5.18 11.66
C LEU A 150 -3.60 5.14 12.13
N ALA A 151 -2.72 4.52 11.35
CA ALA A 151 -1.29 4.42 11.67
C ALA A 151 -0.63 5.80 11.74
N TYR A 152 -0.89 6.66 10.74
CA TYR A 152 -0.33 8.01 10.69
C TYR A 152 -0.86 8.92 11.81
N TRP A 153 -2.15 8.80 12.15
CA TRP A 153 -2.78 9.52 13.25
C TRP A 153 -2.20 9.09 14.59
N ALA A 154 -2.11 7.79 14.85
CA ALA A 154 -1.57 7.24 16.11
C ALA A 154 -0.12 7.69 16.33
N MET A 155 0.73 7.62 15.30
CA MET A 155 2.11 8.09 15.41
C MET A 155 2.23 9.60 15.53
N GLY A 156 1.27 10.36 15.04
CA GLY A 156 1.20 11.80 15.29
C GLY A 156 0.89 12.18 16.74
N ARG A 157 0.39 11.24 17.55
CA ARG A 157 0.15 11.42 18.99
C ARG A 157 1.33 10.96 19.83
N LEU A 158 2.05 9.94 19.36
CA LEU A 158 3.13 9.29 20.11
C LEU A 158 4.52 9.86 19.80
N VAL A 159 4.77 10.30 18.56
CA VAL A 159 6.04 10.94 18.19
C VAL A 159 5.99 12.42 18.63
N PRO A 160 6.92 12.87 19.49
CA PRO A 160 6.99 14.26 19.91
C PRO A 160 7.06 15.20 18.71
N LYS A 161 6.27 16.27 18.73
CA LYS A 161 6.42 17.36 17.77
C LYS A 161 7.69 18.12 18.13
N GLU A 162 8.45 18.53 17.12
CA GLU A 162 9.50 19.54 17.30
C GLU A 162 8.90 20.73 18.06
N GLN A 163 9.40 20.97 19.27
CA GLN A 163 9.11 22.18 20.02
C GLN A 163 9.93 23.28 19.35
N ALA A 164 9.31 23.96 18.37
CA ALA A 164 9.83 25.21 17.83
C ALA A 164 9.48 26.36 18.78
#